data_AF-A0A7R9VX09-F1
#
_entry.id   AF-A0A7R9VX09-F1
#
_cell.length_a   1.000
_cell.length_b   1.000
_cell.length_c   1.000
_cell.angle_alpha   90.00
_cell.angle_beta   90.00
_cell.angle_gamma   90.00
#
_symmetry.space_group_name_H-M   'P 1'
#
loop_
_entity.id
_entity.type
_entity.pdbx_description
1 polymer ?
#
loop_
_entity_poly.entity_id
_entity_poly.type
_entity_poly.pdbx_seq_one_letter_code
_entity_poly.pdbx_strand_id
1 'polypeptide(L)'
;PPPSPRHFINLGLANVSDDTLSSIFRAILDWHLTAFPPAVRSLCPSLIAATLEIYSQAMAKLLPTPTKSHYVFNLRDFARVVQGVMMLPASQLPAEPAEAAALYKRLWAHEVFRVFYDRLVDDKDRAWLLGFVRTTLQRRFGAEFDALFKHLQVGGPSDAAAPSSVGTEHVRSLFFGDFMDDGGGGGGEEFAGSRRYSEYTDVPALLRKVEEYLVDHDATSKRPMNLAVFLYAAEHVSRAARVL
;
A
#
# COMPACT_ATOMS: atom_id res chain seq x y z
N PRO A 1 31.68 3.28 -30.00
CA PRO A 1 31.00 4.50 -30.48
C PRO A 1 29.85 4.14 -31.44
N PRO A 2 28.56 4.35 -31.09
CA PRO A 2 27.48 3.93 -31.97
C PRO A 2 27.20 4.98 -33.07
N PRO A 3 26.68 4.56 -34.25
CA PRO A 3 26.37 5.46 -35.34
C PRO A 3 25.24 6.42 -34.96
N SER A 4 25.37 7.65 -35.46
CA SER A 4 24.65 8.86 -35.07
C SER A 4 23.10 8.80 -35.15
N PRO A 5 22.39 9.66 -34.39
CA PRO A 5 20.93 9.81 -34.31
C PRO A 5 20.20 10.22 -35.62
N ARG A 6 20.77 9.98 -36.80
CA ARG A 6 20.26 10.40 -38.11
C ARG A 6 18.96 9.72 -38.55
N HIS A 7 18.63 8.56 -37.97
CA HIS A 7 17.41 7.82 -38.28
C HIS A 7 16.37 7.85 -37.15
N PHE A 8 16.59 8.66 -36.11
CA PHE A 8 15.69 8.79 -34.97
C PHE A 8 15.22 10.23 -34.79
N ILE A 9 13.91 10.40 -34.62
CA ILE A 9 13.33 11.66 -34.15
C ILE A 9 13.44 11.64 -32.62
N ASN A 10 14.24 12.55 -32.08
CA ASN A 10 14.35 12.73 -30.64
C ASN A 10 13.22 13.66 -30.17
N LEU A 11 12.27 13.11 -29.42
CA LEU A 11 11.23 13.88 -28.74
C LEU A 11 11.63 14.05 -27.27
N GLY A 12 11.95 15.29 -26.88
CA GLY A 12 12.17 15.66 -25.49
C GLY A 12 10.85 15.91 -24.80
N LEU A 13 10.47 15.05 -23.86
CA LEU A 13 9.30 15.26 -23.01
C LEU A 13 9.74 16.01 -21.75
N ALA A 14 9.15 17.17 -21.50
CA ALA A 14 9.32 17.88 -20.24
C ALA A 14 8.64 17.12 -19.10
N ASN A 15 9.09 17.37 -17.87
CA ASN A 15 8.42 16.85 -16.68
C ASN A 15 6.99 17.40 -16.59
N VAL A 16 6.06 16.53 -16.21
CA VAL A 16 4.65 16.89 -16.05
C VAL A 16 4.49 17.78 -14.81
N SER A 17 3.71 18.86 -14.90
CA SER A 17 3.44 19.72 -13.74
C SER A 17 2.54 19.04 -12.72
N ASP A 18 2.70 19.42 -11.45
CA ASP A 18 1.90 18.91 -10.32
C ASP A 18 0.39 19.06 -10.54
N ASP A 19 -0.05 20.17 -11.16
CA ASP A 19 -1.45 20.41 -11.51
C ASP A 19 -1.96 19.40 -12.57
N THR A 20 -1.13 19.13 -13.58
CA THR A 20 -1.47 18.18 -14.64
C THR A 20 -1.52 16.76 -14.08
N LEU A 21 -0.56 16.40 -13.23
CA LEU A 21 -0.54 15.11 -12.53
C LEU A 21 -1.80 14.94 -11.67
N SER A 22 -2.14 15.95 -10.88
CA SER A 22 -3.34 15.93 -10.04
C SER A 22 -4.60 15.76 -10.89
N SER A 23 -4.71 16.47 -12.01
CA SER A 23 -5.86 16.40 -12.91
C SER A 23 -6.03 14.99 -13.49
N ILE A 24 -4.95 14.39 -14.00
CA ILE A 24 -4.98 13.05 -14.61
C ILE A 24 -5.42 11.99 -13.58
N PHE A 25 -4.74 11.91 -12.43
CA PHE A 25 -5.04 10.87 -11.46
C PHE A 25 -6.37 11.10 -10.74
N ARG A 26 -6.81 12.35 -10.58
CA ARG A 26 -8.15 12.65 -10.07
C ARG A 26 -9.23 12.16 -11.01
N ALA A 27 -9.09 12.34 -12.32
CA ALA A 27 -10.05 11.84 -13.29
C ALA A 27 -10.16 10.30 -13.24
N ILE A 28 -9.01 9.61 -13.15
CA ILE A 28 -8.96 8.14 -13.05
C ILE A 28 -9.64 7.66 -11.75
N LEU A 29 -9.27 8.26 -10.61
CA LEU A 29 -9.80 7.85 -9.32
C LEU A 29 -11.29 8.22 -9.16
N ASP A 30 -11.73 9.38 -9.63
CA ASP A 30 -13.16 9.75 -9.57
C ASP A 30 -14.02 8.81 -10.40
N TRP A 31 -13.55 8.41 -11.60
CA TRP A 31 -14.23 7.41 -12.41
C TRP A 31 -14.39 6.08 -11.68
N HIS A 32 -13.32 5.58 -11.06
CA HIS A 32 -13.37 4.36 -10.26
C HIS A 32 -14.36 4.46 -9.08
N LEU A 33 -14.34 5.61 -8.40
CA LEU A 33 -15.19 5.87 -7.23
C LEU A 33 -16.66 6.15 -7.57
N THR A 34 -17.07 6.14 -8.84
CA THR A 34 -18.49 6.29 -9.21
C THR A 34 -19.37 5.17 -8.66
N ALA A 35 -18.83 3.96 -8.53
CA ALA A 35 -19.52 2.80 -7.95
C ALA A 35 -19.50 2.76 -6.41
N PHE A 36 -18.88 3.76 -5.76
CA PHE A 36 -18.64 3.77 -4.31
C PHE A 36 -19.62 4.70 -3.58
N PRO A 37 -19.85 4.47 -2.27
CA PRO A 37 -20.68 5.35 -1.45
C PRO A 37 -20.18 6.80 -1.46
N PRO A 38 -21.07 7.81 -1.33
CA PRO A 38 -20.70 9.23 -1.34
C PRO A 38 -19.61 9.60 -0.32
N ALA A 39 -19.63 8.96 0.85
CA ALA A 39 -18.62 9.16 1.89
C ALA A 39 -17.20 8.82 1.42
N VAL A 40 -17.03 7.80 0.56
CA VAL A 40 -15.72 7.44 -0.02
C VAL A 40 -15.43 8.28 -1.24
N ARG A 41 -16.41 8.51 -2.12
CA ARG A 41 -16.23 9.32 -3.33
C ARG A 41 -15.75 10.74 -3.02
N SER A 42 -16.27 11.34 -1.95
CA SER A 42 -15.85 12.67 -1.50
C SER A 42 -14.38 12.77 -1.08
N LEU A 43 -13.71 11.64 -0.79
CA LEU A 43 -12.29 11.60 -0.44
C LEU A 43 -11.36 11.75 -1.66
N CYS A 44 -11.87 11.61 -2.89
CA CYS A 44 -11.07 11.62 -4.12
C CYS A 44 -10.11 12.83 -4.21
N PRO A 45 -10.56 14.09 -4.02
CA PRO A 45 -9.65 15.24 -4.10
C PRO A 45 -8.56 15.20 -3.02
N SER A 46 -8.91 14.79 -1.79
CA SER A 46 -7.98 14.66 -0.68
C SER A 46 -6.96 13.55 -0.90
N LEU A 47 -7.36 12.41 -1.46
CA LEU A 47 -6.47 11.28 -1.80
C LEU A 47 -5.40 11.70 -2.80
N ILE A 48 -5.78 12.38 -3.87
CA ILE A 48 -4.83 12.84 -4.89
C ILE A 48 -3.91 13.92 -4.33
N ALA A 49 -4.45 14.91 -3.61
CA ALA A 49 -3.65 15.95 -3.00
C ALA A 49 -2.66 15.40 -1.95
N ALA A 50 -3.10 14.43 -1.13
CA ALA A 50 -2.25 13.76 -0.15
C ALA A 50 -1.15 12.95 -0.84
N THR A 51 -1.47 12.20 -1.89
CA THR A 51 -0.50 11.40 -2.64
C THR A 51 0.54 12.27 -3.33
N LEU A 52 0.12 13.40 -3.90
CA LEU A 52 1.03 14.40 -4.47
C LEU A 52 1.96 14.96 -3.41
N GLU A 53 1.44 15.31 -2.24
CA GLU A 53 2.26 15.87 -1.16
C GLU A 53 3.32 14.87 -0.66
N ILE A 54 2.94 13.60 -0.49
CA ILE A 54 3.89 12.51 -0.16
C ILE A 54 4.94 12.38 -1.26
N TYR A 55 4.52 12.30 -2.52
CA TYR A 55 5.40 12.12 -3.66
C TYR A 55 6.42 13.27 -3.79
N SER A 56 5.97 14.53 -3.78
CA SER A 56 6.85 15.69 -3.92
C SER A 56 7.85 15.78 -2.77
N GLN A 57 7.45 15.42 -1.55
CA GLN A 57 8.34 15.44 -0.38
C GLN A 57 9.30 14.25 -0.35
N ALA A 58 8.87 13.07 -0.79
CA ALA A 58 9.76 11.93 -0.98
C ALA A 58 10.83 12.24 -2.03
N MET A 59 10.45 12.83 -3.18
CA MET A 59 11.37 13.26 -4.22
C MET A 59 12.39 14.30 -3.72
N ALA A 60 11.97 15.21 -2.84
CA ALA A 60 12.85 16.26 -2.31
C ALA A 60 13.80 15.79 -1.21
N LYS A 61 13.35 14.88 -0.32
CA LYS A 61 14.13 14.47 0.87
C LYS A 61 14.84 13.14 0.73
N LEU A 62 14.26 12.18 0.03
CA LEU A 62 14.80 10.82 -0.08
C LEU A 62 15.66 10.70 -1.34
N LEU A 63 16.72 11.49 -1.40
CA LEU A 63 17.61 11.53 -2.56
C LEU A 63 18.51 10.28 -2.61
N PRO A 64 18.77 9.74 -3.81
CA PRO A 64 19.68 8.63 -3.97
C PRO A 64 21.11 9.06 -3.62
N THR A 65 21.74 8.29 -2.73
CA THR A 65 23.16 8.40 -2.38
C THR A 65 23.86 7.08 -2.71
N PRO A 66 25.20 6.99 -2.78
CA PRO A 66 25.88 5.71 -3.02
C PRO A 66 25.44 4.59 -2.05
N THR A 67 25.17 4.95 -0.80
CA THR A 67 24.64 4.03 0.24
C THR A 67 23.13 3.77 0.16
N LYS A 68 22.37 4.65 -0.51
CA LYS A 68 20.90 4.58 -0.66
C LYS A 68 20.51 4.68 -2.15
N SER A 69 21.21 3.95 -3.02
CA SER A 69 21.08 4.09 -4.47
C SER A 69 19.72 3.66 -5.02
N HIS A 70 18.99 2.85 -4.26
CA HIS A 70 17.65 2.37 -4.56
C HIS A 70 16.54 3.39 -4.21
N TYR A 71 16.88 4.55 -3.64
CA TYR A 71 15.94 5.65 -3.36
C TYR A 71 15.67 6.46 -4.64
N VAL A 72 15.23 5.78 -5.69
CA VAL A 72 14.85 6.39 -6.96
C VAL A 72 13.34 6.36 -7.06
N PHE A 73 12.73 7.51 -6.82
CA PHE A 73 11.29 7.71 -6.97
C PHE A 73 10.98 8.37 -8.31
N ASN A 74 9.84 8.00 -8.91
CA ASN A 74 9.37 8.61 -10.14
C ASN A 74 7.83 8.56 -10.23
N LEU A 75 7.29 9.05 -11.34
CA LEU A 75 5.84 9.14 -11.55
C LEU A 75 5.11 7.78 -11.42
N ARG A 76 5.78 6.66 -11.68
CA ARG A 76 5.20 5.32 -11.51
C ARG A 76 4.84 5.05 -10.05
N ASP A 77 5.55 5.64 -9.10
CA ASP A 77 5.29 5.44 -7.68
C ASP A 77 4.00 6.15 -7.26
N PHE A 78 3.76 7.35 -7.78
CA PHE A 78 2.45 8.00 -7.67
C PHE A 78 1.35 7.09 -8.23
N ALA A 79 1.55 6.59 -9.46
CA ALA A 79 0.57 5.73 -10.12
C ALA A 79 0.27 4.45 -9.33
N ARG A 80 1.29 3.83 -8.72
CA ARG A 80 1.13 2.61 -7.91
C ARG A 80 0.31 2.83 -6.65
N VAL A 81 0.47 3.98 -5.98
CA VAL A 81 -0.39 4.30 -4.82
C VAL A 81 -1.85 4.38 -5.26
N VAL A 82 -2.13 5.13 -6.33
CA VAL A 82 -3.51 5.27 -6.85
C VAL A 82 -4.08 3.92 -7.29
N GLN A 83 -3.30 3.13 -8.05
CA GLN A 83 -3.70 1.79 -8.47
C GLN A 83 -3.98 0.86 -7.30
N GLY A 84 -3.17 0.93 -6.23
CA GLY A 84 -3.39 0.14 -5.01
C GLY A 84 -4.68 0.48 -4.29
N VAL A 85 -5.01 1.77 -4.20
CA VAL A 85 -6.28 2.21 -3.62
C VAL A 85 -7.47 1.68 -4.45
N MET A 86 -7.29 1.56 -5.76
CA MET A 86 -8.31 1.02 -6.67
C MET A 86 -8.48 -0.51 -6.61
N MET A 87 -7.64 -1.24 -5.84
CA MET A 87 -7.75 -2.70 -5.71
C MET A 87 -8.88 -3.12 -4.77
N LEU A 88 -9.29 -2.27 -3.82
CA LEU A 88 -10.41 -2.56 -2.90
C LEU A 88 -11.75 -2.32 -3.60
N PRO A 89 -12.55 -3.37 -3.88
CA PRO A 89 -13.86 -3.21 -4.52
C PRO A 89 -14.89 -2.58 -3.57
N ALA A 90 -15.86 -1.85 -4.14
CA ALA A 90 -16.94 -1.23 -3.39
C ALA A 90 -17.79 -2.22 -2.57
N SER A 91 -17.89 -3.48 -3.03
CA SER A 91 -18.63 -4.55 -2.35
C SER A 91 -18.03 -5.00 -1.02
N GLN A 92 -16.76 -4.66 -0.76
CA GLN A 92 -16.08 -4.98 0.50
C GLN A 92 -16.09 -3.82 1.50
N LEU A 93 -16.74 -2.71 1.16
CA LEU A 93 -16.89 -1.61 2.10
C LEU A 93 -17.93 -1.92 3.18
N PRO A 94 -17.66 -1.54 4.44
CA PRO A 94 -18.68 -1.51 5.48
C PRO A 94 -19.91 -0.70 5.04
N ALA A 95 -21.09 -1.13 5.50
CA ALA A 95 -22.33 -0.41 5.25
C ALA A 95 -22.32 0.99 5.91
N GLU A 96 -21.65 1.11 7.06
CA GLU A 96 -21.53 2.37 7.78
C GLU A 96 -20.61 3.36 7.04
N PRO A 97 -21.12 4.55 6.63
CA PRO A 97 -20.36 5.48 5.79
C PRO A 97 -19.05 5.97 6.44
N ALA A 98 -19.06 6.17 7.77
CA ALA A 98 -17.88 6.62 8.51
C ALA A 98 -16.79 5.53 8.55
N GLU A 99 -17.19 4.27 8.70
CA GLU A 99 -16.27 3.13 8.69
C GLU A 99 -15.71 2.86 7.30
N ALA A 100 -16.54 2.97 6.26
CA ALA A 100 -16.09 2.88 4.88
C ALA A 100 -15.04 3.96 4.54
N ALA A 101 -15.29 5.21 4.95
CA ALA A 101 -14.32 6.29 4.78
C ALA A 101 -13.04 6.05 5.60
N ALA A 102 -13.15 5.52 6.82
CA ALA A 102 -11.98 5.17 7.64
C ALA A 102 -11.14 4.06 7.01
N LEU A 103 -11.77 2.98 6.52
CA LEU A 103 -11.11 1.90 5.79
C LEU A 103 -10.35 2.43 4.57
N TYR A 104 -10.97 3.33 3.79
CA TYR A 104 -10.32 3.90 2.62
C TYR A 104 -9.12 4.80 2.97
N LYS A 105 -9.17 5.53 4.10
CA LYS A 105 -8.03 6.29 4.62
C LYS A 105 -6.90 5.37 5.07
N ARG A 106 -7.22 4.22 5.70
CA ARG A 106 -6.23 3.19 6.07
C ARG A 106 -5.58 2.56 4.86
N LEU A 107 -6.38 2.20 3.86
CA LEU A 107 -5.91 1.68 2.59
C LEU A 107 -4.92 2.64 1.92
N TRP A 108 -5.25 3.93 1.83
CA TRP A 108 -4.32 4.91 1.27
C TRP A 108 -2.97 4.95 2.00
N ALA A 109 -2.99 4.96 3.34
CA ALA A 109 -1.76 4.96 4.12
C ALA A 109 -0.97 3.66 3.94
N HIS A 110 -1.66 2.50 3.89
CA HIS A 110 -1.06 1.22 3.56
C HIS A 110 -0.34 1.28 2.20
N GLU A 111 -1.00 1.75 1.15
CA GLU A 111 -0.39 1.83 -0.18
C GLU A 111 0.80 2.80 -0.23
N VAL A 112 0.76 3.91 0.52
CA VAL A 112 1.91 4.79 0.69
C VAL A 112 3.08 4.05 1.34
N PHE A 113 2.84 3.27 2.39
CA PHE A 113 3.90 2.47 3.02
C PHE A 113 4.46 1.40 2.06
N ARG A 114 3.62 0.69 1.32
CA ARG A 114 4.09 -0.32 0.35
C ARG A 114 4.90 0.27 -0.79
N VAL A 115 4.57 1.47 -1.26
CA VAL A 115 5.28 2.10 -2.38
C VAL A 115 6.58 2.78 -1.92
N PHE A 116 6.55 3.51 -0.80
CA PHE A 116 7.66 4.34 -0.35
C PHE A 116 8.43 3.74 0.82
N TYR A 117 7.73 3.30 1.88
CA TYR A 117 8.35 2.84 3.13
C TYR A 117 9.15 1.55 2.95
N ASP A 118 8.64 0.61 2.16
CA ASP A 118 9.28 -0.68 1.93
C ASP A 118 10.64 -0.57 1.20
N ARG A 119 10.94 0.59 0.58
CA ARG A 119 12.27 0.88 0.00
C ARG A 119 13.24 1.49 0.99
N LEU A 120 12.78 1.93 2.16
CA LEU A 120 13.62 2.64 3.13
C LEU A 120 14.42 1.65 3.98
N VAL A 121 15.71 1.91 4.12
CA VAL A 121 16.64 1.09 4.92
C VAL A 121 17.04 1.74 6.23
N ASP A 122 16.93 3.06 6.32
CA ASP A 122 17.32 3.85 7.50
C ASP A 122 16.08 4.12 8.37
N ASP A 123 16.19 3.83 9.67
CA ASP A 123 15.11 4.04 10.62
C ASP A 123 14.74 5.52 10.77
N LYS A 124 15.67 6.44 10.51
CA LYS A 124 15.38 7.89 10.48
C LYS A 124 14.44 8.25 9.33
N ASP A 125 14.68 7.69 8.14
CA ASP A 125 13.85 7.93 6.96
C ASP A 125 12.46 7.30 7.14
N ARG A 126 12.42 6.10 7.73
CA ARG A 126 11.17 5.40 8.08
C ARG A 126 10.33 6.19 9.09
N ALA A 127 10.95 6.67 10.17
CA ALA A 127 10.29 7.51 11.16
C ALA A 127 9.81 8.84 10.56
N TRP A 128 10.62 9.45 9.68
CA TRP A 128 10.23 10.65 8.95
C TRP A 128 8.99 10.41 8.09
N LEU A 129 8.98 9.36 7.27
CA LEU A 129 7.86 9.06 6.39
C LEU A 129 6.59 8.77 7.20
N LEU A 130 6.69 8.00 8.29
CA LEU A 130 5.58 7.75 9.20
C LEU A 130 5.01 9.07 9.75
N GLY A 131 5.86 9.92 10.32
CA GLY A 131 5.42 11.23 10.84
C GLY A 131 4.80 12.14 9.77
N PHE A 132 5.33 12.07 8.56
CA PHE A 132 4.82 12.83 7.42
C PHE A 132 3.44 12.31 6.95
N VAL A 133 3.24 11.00 6.92
CA VAL A 133 1.92 10.38 6.69
C VAL A 133 0.92 10.80 7.76
N ARG A 134 1.29 10.82 9.05
CA ARG A 134 0.40 11.29 10.13
C ARG A 134 -0.07 12.72 9.90
N THR A 135 0.86 13.61 9.59
CA THR A 135 0.55 15.03 9.37
C THR A 135 -0.31 15.22 8.13
N THR A 136 -0.04 14.45 7.07
CA THR A 136 -0.83 14.47 5.83
C THR A 136 -2.25 13.96 6.06
N LEU A 137 -2.43 12.89 6.85
CA LEU A 137 -3.75 12.37 7.23
C LEU A 137 -4.58 13.42 7.96
N GLN A 138 -3.97 14.08 8.95
CA GLN A 138 -4.65 15.13 9.69
C GLN A 138 -5.02 16.31 8.80
N ARG A 139 -4.09 16.79 7.97
CA ARG A 139 -4.30 17.99 7.13
C ARG A 139 -5.29 17.76 5.99
N ARG A 140 -5.25 16.60 5.34
CA ARG A 140 -6.03 16.31 4.11
C ARG A 140 -7.35 15.60 4.38
N PHE A 141 -7.43 14.84 5.47
CA PHE A 141 -8.59 14.01 5.78
C PHE A 141 -9.22 14.30 7.14
N GLY A 142 -8.64 15.22 7.93
CA GLY A 142 -9.09 15.52 9.30
C GLY A 142 -9.05 14.30 10.21
N ALA A 143 -8.18 13.34 9.91
CA ALA A 143 -8.13 12.05 10.59
C ALA A 143 -6.86 11.90 11.41
N GLU A 144 -7.03 11.62 12.69
CA GLU A 144 -5.93 11.31 13.60
C GLU A 144 -5.41 9.90 13.33
N PHE A 145 -4.11 9.79 13.06
CA PHE A 145 -3.47 8.52 12.69
C PHE A 145 -3.65 7.46 13.78
N ASP A 146 -3.38 7.81 15.03
CA ASP A 146 -3.43 6.85 16.14
C ASP A 146 -4.86 6.35 16.40
N ALA A 147 -5.87 7.20 16.18
CA ALA A 147 -7.27 6.79 16.27
C ALA A 147 -7.65 5.85 15.12
N LEU A 148 -7.16 6.12 13.91
CA LEU A 148 -7.44 5.33 12.72
C LEU A 148 -6.83 3.92 12.81
N PHE A 149 -5.63 3.81 13.38
CA PHE A 149 -4.84 2.58 13.49
C PHE A 149 -4.83 1.98 14.91
N LYS A 150 -5.81 2.31 15.74
CA LYS A 150 -5.91 1.83 17.14
C LYS A 150 -5.81 0.30 17.25
N HIS A 151 -6.35 -0.44 16.28
CA HIS A 151 -6.33 -1.90 16.27
C HIS A 151 -4.91 -2.48 16.15
N LEU A 152 -3.94 -1.75 15.61
CA LEU A 152 -2.54 -2.19 15.50
C LEU A 152 -1.78 -2.16 16.83
N GLN A 153 -2.32 -1.49 17.86
CA GLN A 153 -1.67 -1.38 19.18
C GLN A 153 -1.75 -2.68 19.99
N VAL A 154 -2.62 -3.62 19.60
CA VAL A 154 -2.98 -4.80 20.41
C VAL A 154 -1.92 -5.92 20.38
N GLY A 155 -0.83 -5.78 19.62
CA GLY A 155 0.20 -6.82 19.44
C GLY A 155 1.66 -6.39 19.69
N GLY A 156 1.91 -5.17 20.19
CA GLY A 156 3.27 -4.74 20.57
C GLY A 156 3.72 -5.40 21.88
N PRO A 157 5.04 -5.50 22.16
CA PRO A 157 5.51 -5.93 23.46
C PRO A 157 4.87 -5.06 24.54
N SER A 158 4.22 -5.72 25.51
CA SER A 158 3.54 -5.12 26.64
C SER A 158 4.55 -4.56 27.64
N ASP A 159 5.45 -3.69 27.19
CA ASP A 159 6.25 -2.90 28.09
C ASP A 159 5.38 -1.76 28.59
N ALA A 160 5.21 -1.68 29.91
CA ALA A 160 4.44 -0.68 30.63
C ALA A 160 4.90 0.79 30.44
N ALA A 161 5.77 1.04 29.45
CA ALA A 161 6.30 2.32 29.01
C ALA A 161 6.01 2.62 27.52
N ALA A 162 5.26 1.77 26.82
CA ALA A 162 4.98 1.95 25.39
C ALA A 162 4.17 3.24 25.15
N PRO A 163 4.58 4.09 24.20
CA PRO A 163 3.87 5.32 23.90
C PRO A 163 2.47 4.98 23.38
N SER A 164 1.47 5.77 23.76
CA SER A 164 0.07 5.66 23.29
C SER A 164 -0.12 5.87 21.78
N SER A 165 0.96 5.88 21.00
CA SER A 165 1.01 6.20 19.56
C SER A 165 1.51 5.01 18.74
N VAL A 166 0.93 4.82 17.55
CA VAL A 166 1.22 3.72 16.62
C VAL A 166 2.58 3.94 15.95
N GLY A 167 3.65 3.40 16.55
CA GLY A 167 5.03 3.47 16.03
C GLY A 167 5.32 2.65 14.76
N THR A 168 6.57 2.67 14.29
CA THR A 168 7.03 1.97 13.07
C THR A 168 6.82 0.46 13.11
N GLU A 169 7.04 -0.18 14.26
CA GLU A 169 6.82 -1.62 14.41
C GLU A 169 5.35 -2.02 14.25
N HIS A 170 4.42 -1.21 14.77
CA HIS A 170 2.99 -1.48 14.66
C HIS A 170 2.50 -1.41 13.21
N VAL A 171 3.06 -0.50 12.40
CA VAL A 171 2.70 -0.36 10.98
C VAL A 171 3.09 -1.59 10.16
N ARG A 172 4.05 -2.40 10.63
CA ARG A 172 4.43 -3.65 9.97
C ARG A 172 3.33 -4.70 10.03
N SER A 173 2.43 -4.59 11.01
CA SER A 173 1.24 -5.43 11.15
C SER A 173 0.03 -4.90 10.36
N LEU A 174 0.19 -3.87 9.54
CA LEU A 174 -0.85 -3.39 8.63
C LEU A 174 -0.87 -4.25 7.36
N PHE A 175 -1.82 -5.18 7.30
CA PHE A 175 -1.96 -6.13 6.21
C PHE A 175 -3.18 -5.81 5.35
N PHE A 176 -2.93 -5.66 4.05
CA PHE A 176 -3.95 -5.75 3.01
C PHE A 176 -3.50 -6.79 1.98
N GLY A 177 -4.46 -7.50 1.40
CA GLY A 177 -4.19 -8.51 0.39
C GLY A 177 -5.46 -9.21 -0.06
N ASP A 178 -5.30 -10.20 -0.92
CA ASP A 178 -6.39 -10.96 -1.54
C ASP A 178 -6.34 -12.47 -1.22
N PHE A 179 -5.48 -12.85 -0.28
CA PHE A 179 -5.05 -14.24 -0.03
C PHE A 179 -5.91 -15.01 0.98
N MET A 180 -6.93 -14.42 1.59
CA MET A 180 -7.79 -15.16 2.53
C MET A 180 -8.97 -15.85 1.85
N ASP A 181 -9.26 -15.51 0.59
CA ASP A 181 -10.36 -16.11 -0.16
C ASP A 181 -9.78 -17.22 -1.04
N ASP A 182 -10.12 -18.48 -0.76
CA ASP A 182 -9.55 -19.66 -1.44
C ASP A 182 -9.98 -19.80 -2.91
N GLY A 183 -10.61 -18.77 -3.48
CA GLY A 183 -11.26 -18.84 -4.78
C GLY A 183 -12.38 -19.87 -4.72
N GLY A 184 -13.62 -19.41 -4.48
CA GLY A 184 -14.81 -20.27 -4.46
C GLY A 184 -14.72 -21.40 -5.49
N GLY A 185 -14.76 -22.64 -5.00
CA GLY A 185 -14.28 -23.83 -5.70
C GLY A 185 -14.83 -24.02 -7.12
N GLY A 186 -13.92 -24.36 -8.03
CA GLY A 186 -14.24 -24.80 -9.38
C GLY A 186 -12.95 -24.86 -10.20
N GLY A 187 -12.44 -26.07 -10.45
CA GLY A 187 -11.30 -26.27 -11.33
C GLY A 187 -11.58 -25.70 -12.72
N GLY A 188 -10.86 -24.64 -13.06
CA GLY A 188 -10.96 -23.96 -14.35
C GLY A 188 -10.19 -22.65 -14.28
N GLU A 189 -9.43 -22.36 -15.32
CA GLU A 189 -8.82 -21.06 -15.55
C GLU A 189 -9.93 -20.00 -15.74
N GLU A 190 -10.60 -19.58 -14.68
CA GLU A 190 -11.66 -18.58 -14.75
C GLU A 190 -11.45 -17.44 -13.75
N PHE A 191 -11.05 -16.31 -14.35
CA PHE A 191 -11.14 -14.94 -13.87
C PHE A 191 -10.46 -14.57 -12.54
N ALA A 192 -9.51 -13.66 -12.64
CA ALA A 192 -8.96 -12.81 -11.57
C ALA A 192 -10.01 -11.94 -10.82
N GLY A 193 -11.31 -12.26 -10.92
CA GLY A 193 -12.42 -11.54 -10.31
C GLY A 193 -12.90 -12.07 -8.95
N SER A 194 -12.40 -13.22 -8.49
CA SER A 194 -12.79 -13.78 -7.17
C SER A 194 -11.85 -13.35 -6.03
N ARG A 195 -10.63 -12.93 -6.36
CA ARG A 195 -9.63 -12.49 -5.38
C ARG A 195 -9.97 -11.10 -4.88
N ARG A 196 -10.16 -11.01 -3.56
CA ARG A 196 -10.88 -9.92 -2.89
C ARG A 196 -9.92 -9.16 -1.99
N TYR A 197 -9.40 -8.03 -2.47
CA TYR A 197 -8.41 -7.23 -1.73
C TYR A 197 -9.03 -6.58 -0.49
N SER A 198 -8.64 -6.99 0.71
CA SER A 198 -9.22 -6.53 1.98
C SER A 198 -8.17 -6.28 3.07
N GLU A 199 -8.55 -5.49 4.08
CA GLU A 199 -7.77 -5.31 5.31
C GLU A 199 -7.87 -6.56 6.19
N TYR A 200 -6.73 -7.03 6.71
CA TYR A 200 -6.68 -8.16 7.64
C TYR A 200 -6.21 -7.70 9.02
N THR A 201 -7.09 -7.81 10.00
CA THR A 201 -6.82 -7.41 11.39
C THR A 201 -6.47 -8.61 12.28
N ASP A 202 -6.88 -9.82 11.93
CA ASP A 202 -6.56 -11.06 12.64
C ASP A 202 -5.24 -11.66 12.12
N VAL A 203 -4.14 -11.26 12.76
CA VAL A 203 -2.79 -11.74 12.44
C VAL A 203 -2.64 -13.27 12.64
N PRO A 204 -3.15 -13.88 13.73
CA PRO A 204 -3.17 -15.35 13.85
C PRO A 204 -3.88 -16.07 12.71
N ALA A 205 -5.02 -15.58 12.23
CA ALA A 205 -5.70 -16.18 11.08
C ALA A 205 -4.88 -16.05 9.79
N LEU A 206 -4.25 -14.90 9.56
CA LEU A 206 -3.33 -14.68 8.45
C LEU A 206 -2.17 -15.69 8.48
N LEU A 207 -1.52 -15.88 9.63
CA LEU A 207 -0.39 -16.80 9.77
C LEU A 207 -0.79 -18.24 9.45
N ARG A 208 -1.93 -18.70 9.95
CA ARG A 208 -2.47 -20.02 9.63
C ARG A 208 -2.70 -20.20 8.13
N LYS A 209 -3.25 -19.18 7.47
CA LYS A 209 -3.46 -19.21 6.01
C LYS A 209 -2.16 -19.32 5.22
N VAL A 210 -1.13 -18.58 5.63
CA VAL A 210 0.20 -18.67 5.00
C VAL A 210 0.86 -20.03 5.23
N GLU A 211 0.67 -20.62 6.41
CA GLU A 211 1.12 -22.00 6.70
C GLU A 211 0.38 -23.04 5.83
N GLU A 212 -0.93 -22.90 5.67
CA GLU A 212 -1.72 -23.75 4.77
C GLU A 212 -1.16 -23.70 3.34
N TYR A 213 -0.90 -22.50 2.80
CA TYR A 213 -0.31 -22.36 1.46
C TYR A 213 1.11 -22.95 1.34
N LEU A 214 1.90 -22.89 2.41
CA LEU A 214 3.22 -23.53 2.42
C LEU A 214 3.10 -25.06 2.38
N VAL A 215 2.17 -25.63 3.13
CA VAL A 215 1.88 -27.07 3.13
C VAL A 215 1.40 -27.52 1.74
N ASP A 216 0.48 -26.78 1.12
CA ASP A 216 -0.03 -27.10 -0.22
C ASP A 216 1.07 -27.02 -1.29
N HIS A 217 1.94 -26.01 -1.20
CA HIS A 217 3.12 -25.88 -2.06
C HIS A 217 4.04 -27.10 -1.90
N ASP A 218 4.37 -27.48 -0.67
CA ASP A 218 5.29 -28.59 -0.38
C ASP A 218 4.70 -29.96 -0.76
N ALA A 219 3.38 -30.11 -0.72
CA ALA A 219 2.70 -31.30 -1.22
C ALA A 219 2.79 -31.46 -2.75
N THR A 220 2.84 -30.34 -3.49
CA THR A 220 2.82 -30.33 -4.96
C THR A 220 4.23 -30.17 -5.57
N SER A 221 5.16 -29.58 -4.82
CA SER A 221 6.49 -29.22 -5.30
C SER A 221 7.51 -30.34 -5.12
N LYS A 222 8.40 -30.48 -6.11
CA LYS A 222 9.57 -31.38 -6.02
C LYS A 222 10.71 -30.81 -5.16
N ARG A 223 10.55 -29.57 -4.67
CA ARG A 223 11.52 -28.86 -3.81
C ARG A 223 10.77 -28.30 -2.59
N PRO A 224 10.58 -29.12 -1.53
CA PRO A 224 9.91 -28.66 -0.33
C PRO A 224 10.73 -27.57 0.37
N MET A 225 10.03 -26.60 0.96
CA MET A 225 10.64 -25.45 1.64
C MET A 225 10.45 -25.60 3.15
N ASN A 226 11.52 -25.96 3.86
CA ASN A 226 11.50 -26.04 5.33
C ASN A 226 11.58 -24.64 5.97
N LEU A 227 10.51 -23.87 5.83
CA LEU A 227 10.36 -22.53 6.38
C LEU A 227 9.42 -22.56 7.59
N ALA A 228 9.79 -21.85 8.64
CA ALA A 228 8.88 -21.56 9.74
C ALA A 228 8.18 -20.22 9.48
N VAL A 229 6.84 -20.22 9.49
CA VAL A 229 6.04 -19.02 9.22
C VAL A 229 5.92 -18.21 10.51
N PHE A 230 6.60 -17.06 10.52
CA PHE A 230 6.46 -16.05 11.56
C PHE A 230 5.91 -14.76 10.97
N LEU A 231 5.59 -13.76 11.82
CA LEU A 231 5.08 -12.46 11.39
C LEU A 231 5.93 -11.81 10.28
N TYR A 232 7.25 -11.93 10.39
CA TYR A 232 8.18 -11.43 9.37
C TYR A 232 7.99 -12.15 8.02
N ALA A 233 7.78 -13.46 8.02
CA ALA A 233 7.53 -14.21 6.79
C ALA A 233 6.21 -13.78 6.15
N ALA A 234 5.14 -13.65 6.94
CA ALA A 234 3.85 -13.14 6.46
C ALA A 234 3.96 -11.73 5.88
N GLU A 235 4.70 -10.81 6.53
CA GLU A 235 5.02 -9.48 6.01
C GLU A 235 5.67 -9.52 4.62
N HIS A 236 6.64 -10.42 4.41
CA HIS A 236 7.33 -10.57 3.13
C HIS A 236 6.44 -11.18 2.07
N VAL A 237 5.65 -12.19 2.43
CA VAL A 237 4.70 -12.83 1.52
C VAL A 237 3.62 -11.84 1.09
N SER A 238 3.04 -11.07 2.02
CA SER A 238 2.04 -10.04 1.67
C SER A 238 2.63 -8.96 0.76
N ARG A 239 3.88 -8.54 0.98
CA ARG A 239 4.58 -7.61 0.07
C ARG A 239 4.76 -8.20 -1.33
N ALA A 240 5.17 -9.47 -1.42
CA ALA A 240 5.37 -10.13 -2.69
C ALA A 240 4.04 -10.33 -3.44
N ALA A 241 3.01 -10.83 -2.74
CA ALA A 241 1.67 -11.03 -3.28
C ALA A 241 1.06 -9.72 -3.81
N ARG A 242 1.34 -8.59 -3.17
CA ARG A 242 0.87 -7.28 -3.64
C ARG A 242 1.50 -6.84 -4.97
N VAL A 243 2.69 -7.32 -5.30
CA VAL A 243 3.44 -6.96 -6.52
C VAL A 243 3.10 -7.88 -7.69
N LEU A 244 2.75 -9.13 -7.39
CA LEU A 244 2.37 -10.17 -8.36
C LEU A 244 0.93 -9.99 -8.85
#